data_AF-A0A355BSM2-F1
#
_entry.id   AF-A0A355BSM2-F1
#
_cell.length_a   1.000
_cell.length_b   1.000
_cell.length_c   1.000
_cell.angle_alpha   90.00
_cell.angle_beta   90.00
_cell.angle_gamma   90.00
#
_symmetry.space_group_name_H-M   'P 1'
#
loop_
_entity.id
_entity.type
_entity.pdbx_description
1 polymer ?
#
loop_
_entity_poly.entity_id
_entity_poly.type
_entity_poly.pdbx_seq_one_letter_code
_entity_poly.pdbx_strand_id
1 'polypeptide(L)'
;EMDLFWTTAGGADPIELFTKYPGRYHMMHVKDMKKKARFSGDGGDPNQWIELFPYMTSAGEGVLDLKAILTKAKASGVKHFFVEQDMVADPDVSLKKSIDYLKTL
;
A
#
# COMPACT_ATOMS: atom_id res chain seq x y z
N GLU A 1 -7.23 -4.54 9.25
CA GLU A 1 -6.92 -3.49 8.26
C GLU A 1 -6.46 -4.11 6.95
N MET A 2 -6.23 -3.31 5.91
CA MET A 2 -5.53 -3.74 4.70
C MET A 2 -4.19 -3.03 4.60
N ASP A 3 -3.09 -3.76 4.48
CA ASP A 3 -1.81 -3.20 4.09
C ASP A 3 -1.67 -3.28 2.56
N LEU A 4 -1.55 -2.13 1.88
CA LEU A 4 -1.57 -2.12 0.42
C LEU A 4 -0.33 -2.78 -0.21
N PHE A 5 0.85 -2.55 0.37
CA PHE A 5 2.10 -3.11 -0.17
C PHE A 5 2.08 -4.62 0.00
N TRP A 6 1.81 -5.12 1.21
CA TRP A 6 1.86 -6.53 1.52
C TRP A 6 0.69 -7.33 0.90
N THR A 7 -0.48 -6.72 0.75
CA THR A 7 -1.59 -7.31 -0.03
C THR A 7 -1.15 -7.53 -1.49
N THR A 8 -0.49 -6.53 -2.07
CA THR A 8 0.02 -6.63 -3.44
C THR A 8 1.20 -7.59 -3.53
N ALA A 9 2.11 -7.63 -2.55
CA ALA A 9 3.21 -8.60 -2.54
C ALA A 9 2.71 -10.05 -2.42
N GLY A 10 1.61 -10.27 -1.69
CA GLY A 10 1.03 -11.59 -1.44
C GLY A 10 0.17 -12.18 -2.54
N GLY A 11 0.03 -11.55 -3.71
CA GLY A 11 -0.77 -12.13 -4.79
C GLY A 11 -2.10 -11.44 -5.06
N ALA A 12 -2.66 -10.73 -4.08
CA ALA A 12 -4.01 -10.22 -4.16
C ALA A 12 -4.11 -8.89 -4.91
N ASP A 13 -5.29 -8.64 -5.49
CA ASP A 13 -5.69 -7.32 -5.98
C ASP A 13 -6.53 -6.61 -4.90
N PRO A 14 -6.13 -5.42 -4.42
CA PRO A 14 -6.85 -4.70 -3.38
C PRO A 14 -8.25 -4.26 -3.81
N ILE A 15 -8.47 -3.87 -5.07
CA ILE A 15 -9.78 -3.45 -5.59
C ILE A 15 -10.73 -4.65 -5.65
N GLU A 16 -10.25 -5.83 -6.05
CA GLU A 16 -11.04 -7.05 -6.01
C GLU A 16 -11.43 -7.41 -4.57
N LEU A 17 -10.50 -7.32 -3.62
CA LEU A 17 -10.78 -7.57 -2.21
C LEU A 17 -11.81 -6.59 -1.63
N PHE A 18 -11.71 -5.30 -1.95
CA PHE A 18 -12.70 -4.30 -1.54
C PHE A 18 -14.08 -4.52 -2.17
N THR A 19 -14.12 -5.08 -3.38
CA THR A 19 -15.38 -5.43 -4.05
C THR A 19 -16.01 -6.67 -3.42
N LYS A 20 -15.19 -7.68 -3.13
CA LYS A 20 -15.63 -8.96 -2.57
C LYS A 20 -16.07 -8.85 -1.10
N TYR A 21 -15.45 -7.96 -0.34
CA TYR A 21 -15.67 -7.85 1.10
C TYR A 21 -16.03 -6.41 1.52
N PRO A 22 -17.17 -5.85 1.08
CA PRO A 22 -17.60 -4.52 1.51
C PRO A 22 -17.78 -4.47 3.02
N GLY A 23 -17.32 -3.40 3.65
CA GLY A 23 -17.40 -3.19 5.10
C GLY A 23 -16.41 -4.01 5.94
N ARG A 24 -15.62 -4.91 5.34
CA ARG A 24 -14.63 -5.71 6.10
C ARG A 24 -13.46 -4.86 6.60
N TYR A 25 -12.92 -4.01 5.72
CA TYR A 25 -11.74 -3.21 6.02
C TYR A 25 -12.17 -1.82 6.50
N HIS A 26 -11.86 -1.51 7.75
CA HIS A 26 -12.14 -0.19 8.35
C HIS A 26 -10.94 0.75 8.32
N MET A 27 -9.75 0.18 8.11
CA MET A 27 -8.45 0.85 8.19
C MET A 27 -7.53 0.34 7.07
N MET A 28 -6.64 1.19 6.57
CA MET A 28 -5.72 0.87 5.49
C MET A 28 -4.35 1.55 5.66
N HIS A 29 -3.27 0.83 5.38
CA HIS A 29 -1.94 1.41 5.19
C HIS A 29 -1.79 1.80 3.72
N VAL A 30 -1.61 3.09 3.48
CA VAL A 30 -1.36 3.69 2.16
C VAL A 30 0.14 3.61 1.91
N LYS A 31 0.53 2.60 1.12
CA LYS A 31 1.90 2.32 0.72
C LYS A 31 2.00 2.28 -0.80
N ASP A 32 3.19 2.50 -1.34
CA ASP A 32 3.44 2.43 -2.78
C ASP A 32 4.68 1.58 -3.09
N MET A 33 4.75 1.11 -4.33
CA MET A 33 5.81 0.22 -4.81
C MET A 33 6.51 0.84 -6.01
N LYS A 34 7.84 0.90 -6.02
CA LYS A 34 8.64 1.32 -7.20
C LYS A 34 8.35 0.44 -8.44
N LYS A 35 8.03 -0.82 -8.21
CA LYS A 35 7.53 -1.76 -9.21
C LYS A 35 6.69 -2.82 -8.51
N LYS A 36 5.73 -3.41 -9.21
CA LYS A 36 4.98 -4.55 -8.67
C LYS A 36 5.96 -5.72 -8.47
N ALA A 37 6.09 -6.16 -7.22
CA ALA A 37 6.90 -7.29 -6.82
C ALA A 37 6.05 -8.20 -5.93
N ARG A 38 6.38 -9.48 -5.89
CA ARG A 38 5.69 -10.49 -5.07
C ARG A 38 6.70 -11.12 -4.13
N PHE A 39 6.22 -11.72 -3.04
CA PHE A 39 7.06 -12.61 -2.25
C PHE A 39 7.64 -13.72 -3.14
N SER A 40 8.87 -14.13 -2.84
CA SER A 40 9.53 -15.26 -3.53
C SER A 40 8.87 -16.61 -3.19
N GLY A 41 8.03 -16.67 -2.16
CA GLY A 41 7.16 -17.78 -1.80
C GLY A 41 5.80 -17.30 -1.27
N ASP A 42 5.35 -17.85 -0.15
CA ASP A 42 4.06 -17.54 0.48
C ASP A 42 4.06 -16.32 1.43
N GLY A 43 5.21 -15.68 1.60
CA GLY A 43 5.40 -14.60 2.58
C GLY A 43 5.51 -15.08 4.03
N GLY A 44 5.71 -16.38 4.29
CA GLY A 44 5.88 -16.91 5.65
C GLY A 44 7.31 -16.79 6.22
N ASP A 45 8.30 -16.53 5.37
CA ASP A 45 9.70 -16.33 5.77
C ASP A 45 10.07 -14.83 5.69
N PRO A 46 10.60 -14.23 6.78
CA PRO A 46 11.08 -12.84 6.78
C PRO A 46 12.06 -12.47 5.67
N ASN A 47 12.87 -13.43 5.18
CA ASN A 47 13.78 -13.18 4.05
C ASN A 47 13.01 -12.73 2.80
N GLN A 48 11.81 -13.27 2.57
CA GLN A 48 10.95 -12.90 1.44
C GLN A 48 10.44 -11.45 1.57
N TRP A 49 10.35 -10.90 2.79
CA TRP A 49 9.95 -9.51 3.03
C TRP A 49 11.11 -8.56 2.82
N ILE A 50 12.30 -8.93 3.34
CA ILE A 50 13.53 -8.16 3.22
C ILE A 50 13.91 -7.94 1.75
N GLU A 51 13.72 -8.96 0.91
CA GLU A 51 13.92 -8.88 -0.56
C GLU A 51 13.10 -7.75 -1.21
N LEU A 52 11.96 -7.36 -0.62
CA LEU A 52 11.05 -6.36 -1.18
C LEU A 52 11.26 -4.95 -0.63
N PHE A 53 12.00 -4.76 0.46
CA PHE A 53 12.27 -3.44 1.04
C PHE A 53 12.85 -2.42 0.03
N PRO A 54 13.75 -2.78 -0.91
CA PRO A 54 14.24 -1.83 -1.91
C PRO A 54 13.15 -1.25 -2.83
N TYR A 55 11.99 -1.91 -2.91
CA TYR A 55 10.85 -1.51 -3.75
C TYR A 55 9.83 -0.64 -3.02
N MET A 56 9.99 -0.38 -1.73
CA MET A 56 9.17 0.60 -1.02
C MET A 56 9.48 2.02 -1.51
N THR A 57 8.45 2.86 -1.59
CA THR A 57 8.58 4.26 -2.00
C THR A 57 7.43 5.10 -1.46
N SER A 58 7.61 6.43 -1.46
CA SER A 58 6.59 7.40 -1.05
C SER A 58 5.34 7.29 -1.93
N ALA A 59 4.18 7.62 -1.38
CA ALA A 59 2.93 7.63 -2.15
C ALA A 59 3.04 8.56 -3.36
N GLY A 60 2.73 8.04 -4.56
CA GLY A 60 2.77 8.80 -5.81
C GLY A 60 4.11 8.72 -6.56
N GLU A 61 5.13 8.08 -5.97
CA GLU A 61 6.41 7.81 -6.64
C GLU A 61 6.50 6.36 -7.15
N GLY A 62 5.49 5.53 -6.91
CA GLY A 62 5.45 4.14 -7.33
C GLY A 62 4.48 3.86 -8.49
N VAL A 63 4.12 2.58 -8.62
CA VAL A 63 3.35 2.05 -9.75
C VAL A 63 1.95 1.58 -9.36
N LEU A 64 1.56 1.71 -8.09
CA LEU A 64 0.20 1.38 -7.69
C LEU A 64 -0.74 2.53 -8.07
N ASP A 65 -1.90 2.20 -8.63
CA ASP A 65 -2.94 3.20 -8.93
C ASP A 65 -3.65 3.62 -7.63
N LEU A 66 -2.96 4.45 -6.84
CA LEU A 66 -3.45 4.92 -5.55
C LEU A 66 -4.76 5.67 -5.68
N LYS A 67 -5.00 6.39 -6.78
CA LYS A 67 -6.27 7.08 -7.00
C LYS A 67 -7.43 6.10 -7.07
N ALA A 68 -7.34 5.07 -7.92
CA ALA A 68 -8.39 4.07 -8.05
C ALA A 68 -8.56 3.25 -6.76
N ILE A 69 -7.45 2.83 -6.15
CA ILE A 69 -7.45 1.99 -4.95
C ILE A 69 -8.07 2.74 -3.76
N LEU A 70 -7.65 3.97 -3.49
CA LEU A 70 -8.16 4.76 -2.36
C LEU A 70 -9.63 5.17 -2.58
N THR A 71 -10.02 5.48 -3.83
CA THR A 71 -11.43 5.72 -4.17
C THR A 71 -12.29 4.51 -3.85
N LYS A 72 -11.84 3.31 -4.26
CA LYS A 72 -12.55 2.06 -3.99
C LYS A 72 -12.56 1.71 -2.50
N ALA A 73 -11.45 1.92 -1.80
CA ALA A 73 -11.33 1.71 -0.36
C ALA A 73 -12.37 2.54 0.42
N LYS A 74 -12.46 3.84 0.12
CA LYS A 74 -13.47 4.75 0.71
C LYS A 74 -14.89 4.25 0.42
N ALA A 75 -15.18 3.91 -0.84
CA ALA A 75 -16.50 3.40 -1.23
C ALA A 75 -16.86 2.05 -0.59
N SER A 76 -15.85 1.24 -0.25
CA SER A 76 -16.02 -0.06 0.42
C SER A 76 -16.20 0.07 1.94
N GLY A 77 -15.97 1.25 2.53
CA GLY A 77 -16.19 1.52 3.95
C GLY A 77 -14.93 1.70 4.79
N VAL A 78 -13.75 1.85 4.17
CA VAL A 78 -12.52 2.21 4.89
C VAL A 78 -12.66 3.63 5.45
N LYS A 79 -12.40 3.80 6.75
CA LYS A 79 -12.57 5.07 7.48
C LYS A 79 -11.24 5.74 7.83
N HIS A 80 -10.20 4.95 8.08
CA HIS A 80 -8.89 5.46 8.49
C HIS A 80 -7.82 5.03 7.48
N PHE A 81 -6.97 5.99 7.12
CA PHE A 81 -5.89 5.82 6.16
C PHE A 81 -4.59 6.30 6.81
N PHE A 82 -3.59 5.43 6.83
CA PHE A 82 -2.30 5.69 7.44
C PHE A 82 -1.23 5.66 6.36
N VAL A 83 -0.46 6.75 6.19
CA VAL A 83 0.72 6.73 5.32
C VAL A 83 1.79 5.92 6.02
N GLU A 84 2.36 4.93 5.34
CA GLU A 84 3.39 4.07 5.92
C GLU A 84 4.47 3.71 4.88
N GLN A 85 5.70 3.61 5.34
CA GLN A 85 6.82 3.04 4.61
C GLN A 85 7.72 2.32 5.63
N ASP A 86 7.77 0.99 5.61
CA ASP A 86 8.41 0.18 6.66
C ASP A 86 9.91 0.48 6.75
N MET A 87 10.55 0.63 5.59
CA MET A 87 11.95 1.02 5.46
C MET A 87 12.06 2.34 4.70
N VAL A 88 12.46 3.39 5.40
CA VAL A 88 12.59 4.74 4.88
C VAL A 88 13.89 5.38 5.38
N ALA A 89 14.66 5.96 4.46
CA ALA A 89 15.92 6.63 4.81
C ALA A 89 15.66 8.00 5.47
N ASP A 90 14.78 8.80 4.85
CA ASP A 90 14.46 10.17 5.27
C ASP A 90 12.94 10.29 5.57
N PRO A 91 12.48 9.96 6.79
CA PRO A 91 11.06 9.95 7.14
C PRO A 91 10.33 11.27 6.85
N ASP A 92 10.94 12.40 7.21
CA ASP A 92 10.32 13.73 7.03
C ASP A 92 10.12 14.07 5.55
N VAL A 93 11.09 13.69 4.70
CA VAL A 93 11.01 13.90 3.24
C VAL A 93 9.94 12.99 2.64
N SER A 94 9.92 11.71 3.00
CA SER A 94 8.91 10.75 2.50
C SER A 94 7.49 11.13 2.93
N LEU A 95 7.30 11.52 4.20
CA LEU A 95 6.01 11.99 4.71
C LEU A 95 5.55 13.22 3.95
N LYS A 96 6.43 14.21 3.74
CA LYS A 96 6.10 15.41 2.97
C LYS A 96 5.69 15.08 1.54
N LYS A 97 6.47 14.25 0.83
CA LYS A 97 6.13 13.82 -0.53
C LYS A 97 4.79 13.11 -0.59
N SER A 98 4.57 12.17 0.33
CA SER A 98 3.35 11.38 0.38
C SER A 98 2.13 12.25 0.65
N ILE A 99 2.17 13.16 1.63
CA ILE A 99 1.02 14.04 1.91
C ILE A 99 0.78 15.06 0.78
N ASP A 100 1.84 15.58 0.15
CA ASP A 100 1.71 16.50 -0.97
C ASP A 100 1.01 15.81 -2.16
N TYR A 101 1.38 14.56 -2.46
CA TYR A 101 0.68 13.75 -3.48
C TYR A 101 -0.77 13.45 -3.08
N LEU A 102 -1.01 12.95 -1.86
CA LEU A 102 -2.36 12.55 -1.42
C LEU A 102 -3.37 13.71 -1.39
N LYS A 103 -2.91 14.95 -1.18
CA LYS A 103 -3.75 16.15 -1.29
C LYS A 103 -4.24 16.44 -2.71
N THR A 104 -3.65 15.83 -3.73
CA THR A 104 -4.06 15.98 -5.13
C THR A 104 -5.14 14.98 -5.56
N LEU A 105 -5.45 13.99 -4.71
CA LEU A 105 -6.36 12.87 -5.02
C LEU A 105 -7.83 13.15 -4.68
#